data_AF-B4FGX8-F1
#
_entry.id   AF-B4FGX8-F1
#
_cell.length_a   1.000
_cell.length_b   1.000
_cell.length_c   1.000
_cell.angle_alpha   90.00
_cell.angle_beta   90.00
_cell.angle_gamma   90.00
#
_symmetry.space_group_name_H-M   'P 1'
#
loop_
_entity.id
_entity.type
_entity.pdbx_description
1 polymer ?
#
loop_
_entity_poly.entity_id
_entity_poly.type
_entity_poly.pdbx_seq_one_letter_code
_entity_poly.pdbx_strand_id
1 'polypeptide(L)'
;MSYASLLESKNKLRKANEIFDLGIARKAKPLEKLEAVYRAFLRRSIKKREQEDDTVDDDLPKRSFGNNLKRDENRNQQAGNSHLGRPRALQRPLSVYKDESPLPNQGLDRVRSKENNTSWRVLGTRAERNKENNMMPAKWTSHKIPQKLGARGAVQSTRASCSIEVFVEEDCTQEPARPVPKSPNPSVLKLRQTTSKSLKKETELLKENPLRNFPLSRLR
;
A
#
# COMPACT_ATOMS: atom_id res chain seq x y z
N MET A 1 -29.65 2.68 -0.05
CA MET A 1 -29.01 3.97 -0.44
C MET A 1 -27.49 3.89 -0.39
N SER A 2 -26.85 3.73 0.78
CA SER A 2 -25.39 3.70 0.93
C SER A 2 -24.66 2.72 0.01
N TYR A 3 -25.19 1.49 -0.12
CA TYR A 3 -24.59 0.47 -0.99
C TYR A 3 -24.61 0.88 -2.47
N ALA A 4 -25.69 1.50 -2.96
CA ALA A 4 -25.75 2.00 -4.32
C ALA A 4 -24.76 3.15 -4.55
N SER A 5 -24.59 4.05 -3.58
CA SER A 5 -23.57 5.11 -3.64
C SER A 5 -22.14 4.57 -3.70
N LEU A 6 -21.85 3.49 -2.97
CA LEU A 6 -20.56 2.79 -3.07
C LEU A 6 -20.34 2.19 -4.47
N LEU A 7 -21.39 1.68 -5.11
CA LEU A 7 -21.29 1.15 -6.47
C LEU A 7 -21.10 2.28 -7.49
N GLU A 8 -21.79 3.41 -7.32
CA GLU A 8 -21.63 4.62 -8.12
C GLU A 8 -20.17 5.14 -8.06
N SER A 9 -19.58 5.23 -6.87
CA SER A 9 -18.18 5.69 -6.71
C SER A 9 -17.15 4.75 -7.35
N LYS A 10 -17.50 3.48 -7.57
CA LYS A 10 -16.67 2.48 -8.27
C LYS A 10 -16.98 2.39 -9.76
N ASN A 11 -17.68 3.37 -10.32
CA ASN A 11 -18.19 3.43 -11.70
C ASN A 11 -19.10 2.24 -12.10
N LYS A 12 -19.73 1.57 -11.14
CA LYS A 12 -20.64 0.43 -11.39
C LYS A 12 -22.09 0.90 -11.49
N LEU A 13 -22.37 1.79 -12.44
CA LEU A 13 -23.67 2.47 -12.55
C LEU A 13 -24.85 1.51 -12.76
N ARG A 14 -24.71 0.47 -13.59
CA ARG A 14 -25.77 -0.54 -13.82
C ARG A 14 -26.16 -1.26 -12.53
N LYS A 15 -25.16 -1.69 -11.75
CA LYS A 15 -25.38 -2.35 -10.45
C LYS A 15 -25.95 -1.40 -9.41
N ALA A 16 -25.57 -0.12 -9.42
CA ALA A 16 -26.20 0.88 -8.56
C ALA A 16 -27.70 1.02 -8.87
N ASN A 17 -28.08 1.03 -10.15
CA ASN A 17 -29.47 1.09 -10.60
C ASN A 17 -30.29 -0.10 -10.09
N GLU A 18 -29.78 -1.32 -10.29
CA GLU A 18 -30.43 -2.55 -9.82
C GLU A 18 -30.75 -2.50 -8.31
N ILE A 19 -29.83 -1.93 -7.51
CA ILE A 19 -30.03 -1.80 -6.05
C ILE A 19 -31.09 -0.77 -5.70
N PHE A 20 -31.20 0.34 -6.45
CA PHE A 20 -32.28 1.30 -6.26
C PHE A 20 -33.62 0.70 -6.66
N ASP A 21 -33.71 0.05 -7.81
CA ASP A 21 -34.93 -0.61 -8.29
C ASP A 21 -35.40 -1.68 -7.31
N LEU A 22 -34.47 -2.49 -6.78
CA LEU A 22 -34.76 -3.48 -5.75
C LEU A 22 -35.32 -2.84 -4.46
N GLY A 23 -34.74 -1.70 -4.05
CA GLY A 23 -35.21 -0.97 -2.87
C GLY A 23 -36.62 -0.39 -3.04
N ILE A 24 -36.90 0.14 -4.23
CA ILE A 24 -38.22 0.70 -4.59
C ILE A 24 -39.26 -0.43 -4.68
N ALA A 25 -38.92 -1.54 -5.35
CA ALA A 25 -39.80 -2.72 -5.45
C ALA A 25 -40.14 -3.30 -4.06
N ARG A 26 -39.18 -3.27 -3.13
CA ARG A 26 -39.38 -3.68 -1.72
C ARG A 26 -40.06 -2.62 -0.85
N LYS A 27 -40.38 -1.44 -1.39
CA LYS A 27 -40.95 -0.30 -0.66
C LYS A 27 -40.14 0.04 0.61
N ALA A 28 -38.82 0.04 0.48
CA ALA A 28 -37.93 0.28 1.62
C ALA A 28 -38.14 1.68 2.21
N LYS A 29 -38.34 1.76 3.54
CA LYS A 29 -38.57 3.02 4.24
C LYS A 29 -37.24 3.69 4.60
N PRO A 30 -37.11 5.02 4.51
CA PRO A 30 -38.09 5.99 4.01
C PRO A 30 -38.12 6.08 2.48
N LEU A 31 -39.29 5.80 1.87
CA LEU A 31 -39.45 5.64 0.42
C LEU A 31 -39.22 6.95 -0.33
N GLU A 32 -39.78 8.05 0.15
CA GLU A 32 -39.63 9.38 -0.47
C GLU A 32 -38.15 9.78 -0.57
N LYS A 33 -37.39 9.55 0.51
CA LYS A 33 -35.95 9.79 0.51
C LYS A 33 -35.21 8.86 -0.45
N LEU A 34 -35.62 7.60 -0.54
CA LEU A 34 -35.03 6.65 -1.49
C LEU A 34 -35.23 7.11 -2.94
N GLU A 35 -36.45 7.54 -3.28
CA GLU A 35 -36.77 8.07 -4.62
C GLU A 35 -36.03 9.37 -4.91
N ALA A 36 -35.96 10.29 -3.96
CA ALA A 36 -35.22 11.54 -4.11
C ALA A 36 -33.72 11.30 -4.39
N VAL A 37 -33.11 10.36 -3.64
CA VAL A 37 -31.73 9.95 -3.86
C VAL A 37 -31.55 9.24 -5.21
N TYR A 38 -32.51 8.42 -5.63
CA TYR A 38 -32.48 7.74 -6.93
C TYR A 38 -32.55 8.74 -8.10
N ARG A 39 -33.46 9.72 -8.05
CA ARG A 39 -33.52 10.80 -9.05
C ARG A 39 -32.22 11.61 -9.10
N ALA A 40 -31.58 11.85 -7.96
CA ALA A 40 -30.28 12.51 -7.91
C ALA A 40 -29.16 11.64 -8.52
N PHE A 41 -29.19 10.33 -8.29
CA PHE A 41 -28.28 9.37 -8.93
C PHE A 41 -28.41 9.38 -10.45
N LEU A 42 -29.64 9.31 -10.99
CA LEU A 42 -29.87 9.33 -12.43
C LEU A 42 -29.26 10.58 -13.08
N ARG A 43 -29.49 11.76 -12.48
CA ARG A 43 -28.89 13.02 -12.95
C ARG A 43 -27.37 13.00 -12.96
N ARG A 44 -26.71 12.45 -11.93
CA ARG A 44 -25.25 12.33 -11.88
C ARG A 44 -24.71 11.33 -12.89
N SER A 45 -25.41 10.23 -13.08
CA SER A 45 -24.99 9.14 -13.97
C SER A 45 -24.98 9.54 -15.44
N ILE A 46 -25.86 10.47 -15.85
CA ILE A 46 -25.91 11.00 -17.22
C ILE A 46 -24.75 11.97 -17.46
N LYS A 47 -24.60 12.99 -16.59
CA LYS A 47 -23.53 14.00 -16.70
C LYS A 47 -22.13 13.39 -16.74
N LYS A 48 -21.90 12.32 -15.98
CA LYS A 48 -20.60 11.66 -15.95
C LYS A 48 -20.24 11.00 -17.28
N ARG A 49 -21.22 10.44 -18.01
CA ARG A 49 -20.97 9.80 -19.31
C ARG A 49 -20.52 10.82 -20.35
N GLU A 50 -21.16 11.99 -20.36
CA GLU A 50 -20.81 13.10 -21.25
C GLU A 50 -19.36 13.56 -21.04
N GLN A 51 -18.87 13.57 -19.80
CA GLN A 51 -17.49 13.97 -19.48
C GLN A 51 -16.43 12.90 -19.86
N GLU A 52 -16.77 11.61 -19.82
CA GLU A 52 -15.83 10.53 -20.18
C GLU A 52 -15.56 10.49 -21.70
N ASP A 53 -16.51 10.94 -22.54
CA ASP A 53 -16.35 10.96 -24.00
C ASP A 53 -15.38 12.08 -24.48
N ASP A 54 -15.16 13.12 -23.68
CA ASP A 54 -14.28 14.26 -23.99
C ASP A 54 -12.80 14.04 -23.57
N THR A 55 -12.42 12.81 -23.20
CA THR A 55 -11.06 12.53 -22.74
C THR A 55 -10.09 12.47 -23.93
N VAL A 56 -9.26 13.52 -24.07
CA VAL A 56 -8.20 13.66 -25.07
C VAL A 56 -7.31 12.41 -25.08
N ASP A 57 -7.14 11.77 -26.23
CA ASP A 57 -6.23 10.61 -26.38
C ASP A 57 -4.81 11.10 -26.11
N ASP A 58 -4.24 10.68 -24.98
CA ASP A 58 -2.86 11.00 -24.61
C ASP A 58 -1.91 10.25 -25.57
N ASP A 59 -1.08 10.99 -26.31
CA ASP A 59 -0.09 10.48 -27.28
C ASP A 59 1.07 9.68 -26.63
N LEU A 60 0.92 9.23 -25.39
CA LEU A 60 1.94 8.50 -24.64
C LEU A 60 1.98 7.01 -25.02
N PRO A 61 3.16 6.36 -24.96
CA PRO A 61 3.30 4.94 -25.23
C PRO A 61 2.41 4.08 -24.32
N LYS A 62 1.44 3.37 -24.92
CA LYS A 62 0.51 2.50 -24.20
C LYS A 62 1.23 1.22 -23.74
N ARG A 63 1.09 0.88 -22.45
CA ARG A 63 1.71 -0.33 -21.86
C ARG A 63 1.15 -1.60 -22.50
N SER A 64 2.01 -2.46 -23.03
CA SER A 64 1.61 -3.77 -23.57
C SER A 64 1.44 -4.82 -22.45
N PHE A 65 0.38 -5.64 -22.55
CA PHE A 65 0.14 -6.75 -21.63
C PHE A 65 0.87 -8.01 -22.12
N GLY A 66 1.60 -8.69 -21.23
CA GLY A 66 2.29 -9.95 -21.56
C GLY A 66 3.53 -9.80 -22.44
N ASN A 67 4.04 -8.58 -22.64
CA ASN A 67 5.26 -8.39 -23.43
C ASN A 67 6.48 -8.97 -22.70
N ASN A 68 7.23 -9.83 -23.38
CA ASN A 68 8.44 -10.41 -22.85
C ASN A 68 9.56 -9.38 -22.93
N LEU A 69 9.85 -8.71 -21.81
CA LEU A 69 11.02 -7.86 -21.68
C LEU A 69 12.26 -8.74 -21.56
N LYS A 70 12.79 -9.22 -22.69
CA LYS A 70 14.20 -9.62 -22.72
C LYS A 70 15.01 -8.34 -22.72
N ARG A 71 15.59 -8.00 -21.56
CA ARG A 71 16.69 -7.05 -21.50
C ARG A 71 17.84 -7.72 -22.24
N ASP A 72 18.13 -7.24 -23.44
CA ASP A 72 19.17 -7.86 -24.25
C ASP A 72 20.53 -7.83 -23.54
N GLU A 73 21.26 -8.91 -23.82
CA GLU A 73 22.67 -9.22 -23.60
C GLU A 73 23.11 -9.83 -22.25
N ASN A 74 23.55 -11.10 -22.37
CA ASN A 74 24.47 -11.83 -21.50
C ASN A 74 23.91 -12.53 -20.25
N ARG A 75 22.96 -13.45 -20.45
CA ARG A 75 22.90 -14.64 -19.60
C ARG A 75 22.52 -15.86 -20.41
N ASN A 76 23.51 -16.75 -20.53
CA ASN A 76 23.46 -18.11 -21.03
C ASN A 76 22.05 -18.67 -21.24
N GLN A 77 21.80 -19.09 -22.48
CA GLN A 77 20.67 -19.92 -22.85
C GLN A 77 20.70 -21.22 -22.03
N GLN A 78 20.04 -21.22 -20.87
CA GLN A 78 19.46 -22.45 -20.36
C GLN A 78 18.07 -22.53 -20.95
N ALA A 79 17.98 -23.28 -22.05
CA ALA A 79 16.75 -23.78 -22.60
C ALA A 79 15.94 -24.43 -21.47
N GLY A 80 14.99 -23.68 -20.91
CA GLY A 80 13.95 -24.24 -20.07
C GLY A 80 13.09 -25.12 -20.96
N ASN A 81 13.27 -26.43 -20.84
CA ASN A 81 12.47 -27.46 -21.48
C ASN A 81 10.98 -27.09 -21.43
N SER A 82 10.42 -26.61 -22.54
CA SER A 82 8.98 -26.64 -22.77
C SER A 82 8.60 -28.05 -23.21
N HIS A 83 8.68 -29.00 -22.28
CA HIS A 83 7.90 -30.22 -22.41
C HIS A 83 6.43 -29.83 -22.29
N LEU A 84 5.83 -29.49 -23.42
CA LEU A 84 4.37 -29.56 -23.62
C LEU A 84 3.97 -31.04 -23.56
N GLY A 85 4.02 -31.60 -22.35
CA GLY A 85 3.39 -32.87 -22.04
C GLY A 85 1.89 -32.68 -22.15
N ARG A 86 1.32 -33.08 -23.28
CA ARG A 86 -0.13 -33.19 -23.44
C ARG A 86 -0.67 -34.05 -22.30
N PRO A 87 -1.63 -33.58 -21.48
CA PRO A 87 -2.15 -34.41 -20.40
C PRO A 87 -2.81 -35.65 -21.01
N ARG A 88 -2.45 -36.82 -20.50
CA ARG A 88 -3.10 -38.09 -20.85
C ARG A 88 -4.60 -37.93 -20.60
N ALA A 89 -5.40 -38.12 -21.65
CA ALA A 89 -6.84 -38.05 -21.56
C ALA A 89 -7.36 -39.25 -20.76
N LEU A 90 -7.52 -39.07 -19.46
CA LEU A 90 -8.31 -39.96 -18.62
C LEU A 90 -9.70 -39.34 -18.47
N GLN A 91 -10.69 -40.11 -18.93
CA GLN A 91 -12.14 -39.88 -18.82
C GLN A 91 -12.73 -38.82 -19.78
N ARG A 92 -13.92 -39.14 -20.31
CA ARG A 92 -14.69 -38.27 -21.21
C ARG A 92 -14.91 -36.91 -20.52
N PRO A 93 -14.43 -35.79 -21.08
CA PRO A 93 -14.65 -34.48 -20.48
C PRO A 93 -16.13 -34.14 -20.50
N LEU A 94 -16.66 -33.69 -19.36
CA LEU A 94 -18.01 -33.13 -19.28
C LEU A 94 -18.07 -31.87 -20.14
N SER A 95 -19.11 -31.75 -20.97
CA SER A 95 -19.33 -30.53 -21.74
C SER A 95 -19.67 -29.37 -20.80
N VAL A 96 -18.98 -28.25 -20.98
CA VAL A 96 -19.30 -27.01 -20.28
C VAL A 96 -20.62 -26.47 -20.86
N TYR A 97 -21.54 -26.09 -19.98
CA TYR A 97 -22.81 -25.48 -20.36
C TYR A 97 -22.56 -24.23 -21.21
N LYS A 98 -23.16 -24.19 -22.41
CA LYS A 98 -23.15 -23.02 -23.30
C LYS A 98 -24.48 -22.31 -23.17
N ASP A 99 -24.45 -21.03 -22.79
CA ASP A 99 -25.62 -20.19 -22.54
C ASP A 99 -26.20 -19.58 -23.85
N GLU A 100 -25.93 -20.21 -25.00
CA GLU A 100 -26.16 -19.67 -26.35
C GLU A 100 -27.63 -19.69 -26.82
N SER A 101 -28.61 -19.77 -25.90
CA SER A 101 -30.02 -19.65 -26.27
C SER A 101 -30.66 -18.41 -25.62
N PRO A 102 -30.62 -17.24 -26.28
CA PRO A 102 -31.48 -16.13 -25.90
C PRO A 102 -32.89 -16.44 -26.37
N LEU A 103 -33.60 -17.28 -25.61
CA LEU A 103 -35.07 -17.30 -25.69
C LEU A 103 -35.55 -15.89 -25.31
N PRO A 104 -36.39 -15.21 -26.12
CA PRO A 104 -36.68 -13.78 -25.98
C PRO A 104 -37.31 -13.34 -24.65
N ASN A 105 -37.69 -14.28 -23.78
CA ASN A 105 -38.42 -14.02 -22.54
C ASN A 105 -37.82 -14.69 -21.28
N GLN A 106 -36.59 -15.21 -21.32
CA GLN A 106 -35.94 -15.81 -20.14
C GLN A 106 -34.77 -14.98 -19.55
N GLY A 107 -34.50 -13.79 -20.09
CA GLY A 107 -33.37 -12.95 -19.67
C GLY A 107 -33.51 -12.27 -18.30
N LEU A 108 -34.69 -12.25 -17.69
CA LEU A 108 -34.90 -11.64 -16.36
C LEU A 108 -35.28 -12.64 -15.26
N ASP A 109 -36.01 -13.71 -15.57
CA ASP A 109 -36.57 -14.60 -14.54
C ASP A 109 -35.70 -15.81 -14.18
N ARG A 110 -34.76 -16.25 -15.04
CA ARG A 110 -33.85 -17.36 -14.67
C ARG A 110 -32.76 -16.95 -13.67
N VAL A 111 -32.42 -15.66 -13.61
CA VAL A 111 -31.50 -15.12 -12.59
C VAL A 111 -32.16 -15.05 -11.19
N ARG A 112 -33.51 -15.00 -11.14
CA ARG A 112 -34.28 -14.84 -9.89
C ARG A 112 -34.47 -16.13 -9.10
N SER A 113 -34.23 -17.32 -9.66
CA SER A 113 -34.51 -18.59 -8.96
C SER A 113 -33.45 -18.99 -7.91
N LYS A 114 -32.40 -18.18 -7.71
CA LYS A 114 -31.30 -18.50 -6.78
C LYS A 114 -31.18 -17.53 -5.61
N GLU A 115 -32.22 -16.75 -5.31
CA GLU A 115 -32.13 -15.64 -4.37
C GLU A 115 -32.52 -15.97 -2.92
N ASN A 116 -32.64 -17.25 -2.50
CA ASN A 116 -33.24 -17.53 -1.19
C ASN A 116 -32.41 -18.35 -0.20
N ASN A 117 -31.26 -18.96 -0.51
CA ASN A 117 -30.73 -19.99 0.41
C ASN A 117 -29.21 -20.19 0.51
N THR A 118 -28.42 -19.13 0.39
CA THR A 118 -27.04 -19.19 0.90
C THR A 118 -26.67 -17.88 1.57
N SER A 119 -27.15 -17.70 2.80
CA SER A 119 -26.71 -16.59 3.64
C SER A 119 -25.24 -16.83 4.00
N TRP A 120 -24.33 -16.05 3.40
CA TRP A 120 -22.99 -15.87 3.95
C TRP A 120 -23.14 -15.14 5.29
N ARG A 121 -23.38 -15.90 6.37
CA ARG A 121 -23.69 -15.35 7.71
C ARG A 121 -22.48 -14.69 8.37
N VAL A 122 -21.28 -15.14 8.02
CA VAL A 122 -20.02 -14.63 8.56
C VAL A 122 -19.30 -13.87 7.46
N LEU A 123 -19.22 -12.54 7.62
CA LEU A 123 -18.37 -11.69 6.78
C LEU A 123 -17.04 -11.50 7.51
N GLY A 124 -15.96 -12.07 6.98
CA GLY A 124 -14.62 -11.89 7.54
C GLY A 124 -14.21 -10.41 7.62
N THR A 125 -13.46 -10.06 8.66
CA THR A 125 -13.05 -8.66 8.87
C THR A 125 -12.12 -8.17 7.74
N ARG A 126 -12.00 -6.84 7.56
CA ARG A 126 -11.05 -6.29 6.56
C ARG A 126 -9.61 -6.74 6.85
N ALA A 127 -9.24 -6.84 8.13
CA ALA A 127 -7.93 -7.29 8.56
C ALA A 127 -7.68 -8.76 8.17
N GLU A 128 -8.66 -9.63 8.42
CA GLU A 128 -8.59 -11.05 8.06
C GLU A 128 -8.44 -11.26 6.54
N ARG A 129 -9.20 -10.51 5.74
CA ARG A 129 -9.12 -10.58 4.27
C ARG A 129 -7.81 -10.05 3.70
N ASN A 130 -7.16 -9.13 4.40
CA ASN A 130 -5.94 -8.46 3.93
C ASN A 130 -4.66 -8.98 4.61
N LYS A 131 -4.74 -10.03 5.44
CA LYS A 131 -3.62 -10.54 6.23
C LYS A 131 -2.40 -10.97 5.38
N GLU A 132 -2.64 -11.38 4.14
CA GLU A 132 -1.58 -11.78 3.19
C GLU A 132 -1.06 -10.60 2.36
N ASN A 133 -1.86 -9.54 2.19
CA ASN A 133 -1.45 -8.32 1.48
C ASN A 133 -0.65 -7.37 2.37
N ASN A 134 -0.88 -7.42 3.69
CA ASN A 134 -0.23 -6.56 4.67
C ASN A 134 0.58 -7.40 5.65
N MET A 135 1.91 -7.38 5.51
CA MET A 135 2.79 -7.95 6.52
C MET A 135 2.70 -7.12 7.80
N MET A 136 2.39 -7.76 8.93
CA MET A 136 2.48 -7.10 10.23
C MET A 136 3.96 -6.81 10.55
N PRO A 137 4.33 -5.59 10.94
CA PRO A 137 5.71 -5.30 11.33
C PRO A 137 6.13 -6.21 12.50
N ALA A 138 7.16 -7.02 12.29
CA ALA A 138 7.81 -7.75 13.37
C ALA A 138 8.70 -6.78 14.16
N LYS A 139 8.67 -6.84 15.50
CA LYS A 139 9.68 -6.16 16.32
C LYS A 139 11.04 -6.77 15.99
N TRP A 140 12.08 -5.94 15.85
CA TRP A 140 13.45 -6.45 15.83
C TRP A 140 13.66 -7.25 17.11
N THR A 141 13.79 -8.57 17.01
CA THR A 141 14.17 -9.38 18.15
C THR A 141 15.64 -9.02 18.40
N SER A 142 15.90 -8.14 19.37
CA SER A 142 17.26 -7.87 19.81
C SER A 142 17.81 -9.22 20.25
N HIS A 143 18.63 -9.85 19.42
CA HIS A 143 19.34 -11.05 19.79
C HIS A 143 20.14 -10.66 21.03
N LYS A 144 19.74 -11.16 22.21
CA LYS A 144 20.45 -10.89 23.44
C LYS A 144 21.78 -11.61 23.31
N ILE A 145 22.83 -10.87 22.98
CA ILE A 145 24.19 -11.40 22.99
C ILE A 145 24.47 -11.81 24.44
N PRO A 146 24.69 -13.10 24.74
CA PRO A 146 24.97 -13.53 26.09
C PRO A 146 26.28 -12.88 26.54
N GLN A 147 26.18 -11.95 27.49
CA GLN A 147 27.34 -11.38 28.13
C GLN A 147 27.89 -12.44 29.07
N LYS A 148 29.08 -12.98 28.76
CA LYS A 148 29.78 -13.95 29.63
C LYS A 148 30.08 -13.30 30.98
N LEU A 149 29.17 -13.45 31.93
CA LEU A 149 29.41 -13.23 33.36
C LEU A 149 30.02 -14.53 33.90
N GLY A 150 31.34 -14.55 34.07
CA GLY A 150 32.02 -15.62 34.81
C GLY A 150 33.19 -16.25 34.07
N ALA A 151 34.33 -15.57 34.08
CA ALA A 151 35.64 -16.21 34.13
C ALA A 151 36.67 -15.24 34.73
N ARG A 152 36.42 -14.79 35.97
CA ARG A 152 37.52 -14.38 36.86
C ARG A 152 38.08 -15.64 37.52
N GLY A 153 38.57 -16.56 36.70
CA GLY A 153 39.59 -17.50 37.12
C GLY A 153 40.90 -16.76 37.00
N ALA A 154 41.66 -16.69 38.10
CA ALA A 154 42.98 -16.12 38.14
C ALA A 154 43.88 -16.83 37.12
N VAL A 155 44.03 -16.24 35.93
CA VAL A 155 45.08 -16.57 34.97
C VAL A 155 45.59 -15.26 34.40
N GLN A 156 46.90 -15.11 34.48
CA GLN A 156 47.67 -13.92 34.19
C GLN A 156 47.28 -13.28 32.86
N SER A 157 46.97 -11.99 32.91
CA SER A 157 46.71 -11.15 31.76
C SER A 157 48.01 -10.86 31.01
N THR A 158 48.47 -11.79 30.18
CA THR A 158 49.36 -11.46 29.06
C THR A 158 48.49 -11.29 27.82
N ARG A 159 47.90 -10.11 27.67
CA ARG A 159 47.41 -9.65 26.37
C ARG A 159 47.58 -8.15 26.29
N ALA A 160 48.35 -7.75 25.28
CA ALA A 160 48.35 -6.43 24.71
C ALA A 160 46.94 -5.84 24.74
N SER A 161 46.83 -4.64 25.30
CA SER A 161 45.63 -3.82 25.27
C SER A 161 45.16 -3.69 23.82
N CYS A 162 44.04 -4.35 23.49
CA CYS A 162 43.30 -4.06 22.28
C CYS A 162 42.60 -2.71 22.46
N SER A 163 43.39 -1.64 22.42
CA SER A 163 42.91 -0.27 22.29
C SER A 163 42.71 -0.01 20.81
N ILE A 164 41.51 0.40 20.43
CA ILE A 164 41.26 0.95 19.10
C ILE A 164 42.02 2.27 19.02
N GLU A 165 42.95 2.38 18.08
CA GLU A 165 43.67 3.62 17.80
C GLU A 165 42.70 4.61 17.15
N VAL A 166 42.36 5.66 17.90
CA VAL A 166 41.55 6.77 17.38
C VAL A 166 42.51 7.77 16.76
N PHE A 167 42.60 7.78 15.43
CA PHE A 167 43.33 8.81 14.70
C PHE A 167 42.51 10.10 14.72
N VAL A 168 43.05 11.14 15.36
CA VAL A 168 42.50 12.51 15.31
C VAL A 168 43.26 13.24 14.22
N GLU A 169 42.57 13.74 13.20
CA GLU A 169 43.16 14.57 12.15
C GLU A 169 43.70 15.89 12.75
N GLU A 170 44.86 16.33 12.25
CA GLU A 170 45.71 17.40 12.80
C GLU A 170 45.01 18.77 12.90
N ASP A 171 43.91 18.96 12.17
CA ASP A 171 43.13 20.21 12.16
C ASP A 171 42.22 20.38 13.41
N CYS A 172 42.18 19.40 14.31
CA CYS A 172 41.36 19.43 15.53
C CYS A 172 42.08 19.99 16.77
N THR A 173 43.22 20.67 16.62
CA THR A 173 43.85 21.44 17.72
C THR A 173 43.17 22.78 17.91
N GLN A 174 41.98 22.80 18.50
CA GLN A 174 41.41 24.01 19.09
C GLN A 174 41.51 23.90 20.62
N GLU A 175 42.41 24.74 21.19
CA GLU A 175 42.54 25.19 22.58
C GLU A 175 41.94 24.32 23.71
N PRO A 176 42.73 23.87 24.70
CA PRO A 176 42.22 23.08 25.82
C PRO A 176 41.20 23.88 26.66
N ALA A 177 39.95 23.40 26.66
CA ALA A 177 38.92 23.92 27.55
C ALA A 177 39.29 23.71 29.03
N ARG A 178 39.11 24.77 29.83
CA ARG A 178 39.39 24.81 31.28
C ARG A 178 38.69 23.65 32.04
N PRO A 179 39.30 23.11 33.10
CA PRO A 179 38.73 22.00 33.86
C PRO A 179 37.44 22.42 34.58
N VAL A 180 36.32 21.82 34.20
CA VAL A 180 35.03 21.94 34.89
C VAL A 180 34.95 20.83 35.96
N PRO A 181 34.55 21.13 37.21
CA PRO A 181 34.44 20.13 38.26
C PRO A 181 33.43 19.03 37.91
N LYS A 182 33.82 17.78 38.19
CA LYS A 182 33.04 16.56 37.93
C LYS A 182 31.73 16.60 38.72
N SER A 183 30.60 16.81 38.04
CA SER A 183 29.28 16.49 38.59
C SER A 183 28.91 15.03 38.23
N PRO A 184 28.08 14.33 39.03
CA PRO A 184 27.93 12.87 38.94
C PRO A 184 27.02 12.39 37.80
N ASN A 185 26.55 13.28 36.92
CA ASN A 185 25.56 12.95 35.91
C ASN A 185 26.21 13.01 34.53
N PRO A 186 26.20 11.91 33.73
CA PRO A 186 26.79 11.92 32.40
C PRO A 186 26.05 12.93 31.52
N SER A 187 26.78 13.99 31.14
CA SER A 187 26.32 15.04 30.24
C SER A 187 25.85 14.43 28.93
N VAL A 188 24.53 14.48 28.74
CA VAL A 188 23.83 14.23 27.48
C VAL A 188 24.57 14.95 26.37
N LEU A 189 24.86 14.23 25.28
CA LEU A 189 25.27 14.78 23.99
C LEU A 189 24.55 16.11 23.77
N LYS A 190 25.26 17.20 23.51
CA LYS A 190 24.65 18.49 23.15
C LYS A 190 24.00 18.37 21.77
N LEU A 191 22.90 17.62 21.70
CA LEU A 191 21.88 17.79 20.68
C LEU A 191 21.52 19.26 20.73
N ARG A 192 21.73 20.00 19.63
CA ARG A 192 21.35 21.41 19.54
C ARG A 192 19.92 21.50 20.03
N GLN A 193 19.73 22.06 21.23
CA GLN A 193 18.41 22.25 21.83
C GLN A 193 17.72 23.34 21.03
N THR A 194 17.17 23.00 19.87
CA THR A 194 16.20 23.86 19.21
C THR A 194 14.97 23.82 20.09
N THR A 195 14.78 24.88 20.88
CA THR A 195 13.58 25.02 21.70
C THR A 195 12.36 24.93 20.78
N SER A 196 11.24 24.38 21.25
CA SER A 196 10.01 24.24 20.44
C SER A 196 9.53 25.56 19.81
N LYS A 197 9.90 26.69 20.42
CA LYS A 197 9.69 28.05 19.90
C LYS A 197 10.53 28.34 18.64
N SER A 198 11.75 27.80 18.55
CA SER A 198 12.63 27.89 17.39
C SER A 198 12.09 27.09 16.21
N LEU A 199 11.58 25.88 16.46
CA LEU A 199 11.02 25.02 15.41
C LEU A 199 9.79 25.66 14.74
N LYS A 200 8.89 26.28 15.51
CA LYS A 200 7.73 26.98 14.94
C LYS A 200 8.12 28.13 14.01
N LYS A 201 9.10 28.94 14.44
CA LYS A 201 9.64 30.04 13.62
C LYS A 201 10.34 29.54 12.37
N GLU A 202 11.12 28.48 12.49
CA GLU A 202 11.79 27.83 11.35
C GLU A 202 10.77 27.28 10.33
N THR A 203 9.70 26.65 10.81
CA THR A 203 8.64 26.15 9.93
C THR A 203 7.89 27.26 9.19
N GLU A 204 7.66 28.42 9.82
CA GLU A 204 7.08 29.58 9.13
C GLU A 204 8.04 30.12 8.06
N LEU A 205 9.33 30.24 8.37
CA LEU A 205 10.35 30.69 7.42
C LEU A 205 10.52 29.74 6.22
N LEU A 206 10.38 28.43 6.44
CA LEU A 206 10.39 27.42 5.37
C LEU A 206 9.12 27.43 4.53
N LYS A 207 7.96 27.85 5.09
CA LYS A 207 6.74 28.04 4.31
C LYS A 207 6.85 29.25 3.39
N GLU A 208 7.44 30.35 3.88
CA GLU A 208 7.63 31.58 3.09
C GLU A 208 8.71 31.41 2.02
N ASN A 209 9.82 30.73 2.34
CA ASN A 209 10.85 30.42 1.37
C ASN A 209 11.38 28.98 1.57
N PRO A 210 10.85 28.01 0.82
CA PRO A 210 11.19 26.60 0.98
C PRO A 210 12.65 26.29 0.64
N LEU A 211 13.32 27.15 -0.14
CA LEU A 211 14.71 26.96 -0.56
C LEU A 211 15.70 27.84 0.21
N ARG A 212 15.26 28.50 1.28
CA ARG A 212 16.06 29.45 2.07
C ARG A 212 17.36 28.87 2.63
N ASN A 213 17.41 27.57 2.88
CA ASN A 213 18.60 26.89 3.40
C ASN A 213 19.52 26.35 2.29
N PHE A 214 19.18 26.59 1.01
CA PHE A 214 19.98 26.15 -0.13
C PHE A 214 20.67 27.33 -0.79
N PRO A 215 22.00 27.27 -0.98
CA PRO A 215 22.72 28.30 -1.72
C PRO A 215 22.27 28.30 -3.18
N LEU A 216 22.04 29.49 -3.74
CA LEU A 216 21.57 29.68 -5.12
C LEU A 216 22.51 29.06 -6.18
N SER A 217 23.75 28.75 -5.81
CA SER A 217 24.71 28.04 -6.66
C SER A 217 24.35 26.57 -6.93
N ARG A 218 23.38 25.98 -6.21
CA ARG A 218 22.94 24.58 -6.38
C ARG A 218 21.58 24.43 -7.05
N LEU A 219 20.99 25.51 -7.56
CA LEU A 219 19.67 25.53 -8.21
C LEU A 219 19.75 25.64 -9.74
N ARG A 220 20.88 25.21 -10.31
CA ARG A 220 21.11 25.18 -11.76
C ARG A 220 21.12 23.75 -12.29
#